data_AF-A0A944GKE9-F1
#
_entry.id   AF-A0A944GKE9-F1
#
_cell.length_a   1.000
_cell.length_b   1.000
_cell.length_c   1.000
_cell.angle_alpha   90.00
_cell.angle_beta   90.00
_cell.angle_gamma   90.00
#
_symmetry.space_group_name_H-M   'P 1'
#
loop_
_entity.id
_entity.type
_entity.pdbx_description
1 polymer ?
#
loop_
_entity_poly.entity_id
_entity_poly.type
_entity_poly.pdbx_seq_one_letter_code
_entity_poly.pdbx_strand_id
1 'polypeptide(L)'
;MGVLNRSAIKYEAKNFISTDTRWLKMFFAAIIIYILNNGISIYYNVSSIFSDGFTYFDDYYFQGSDSSIGIGSVNGVISIILLPFLVYLAGYYLNNIRGFNPEWKSIYKEGFDRFGKYLSTMLVTNIIIGLWLLLFIVPGVIKGYS
;
A
#
# COMPACT_ATOMS: atom_id res chain seq x y z
N MET A 1 27.68 22.39 -8.37
CA MET A 1 26.91 21.13 -8.49
C MET A 1 27.92 20.01 -8.74
N GLY A 2 28.07 19.07 -7.80
CA GLY A 2 29.05 17.98 -7.94
C GLY A 2 28.66 17.06 -9.10
N VAL A 3 29.60 16.77 -9.98
CA VAL A 3 29.39 15.82 -11.08
C VAL A 3 29.03 14.47 -10.47
N LEU A 4 27.84 13.95 -10.79
CA LEU A 4 27.37 12.65 -10.32
C LEU A 4 28.34 11.55 -10.78
N ASN A 5 28.96 10.87 -9.82
CA ASN A 5 29.89 9.79 -10.10
C ASN A 5 29.13 8.54 -10.57
N ARG A 6 29.00 8.38 -11.89
CA ARG A 6 28.25 7.28 -12.51
C ARG A 6 28.80 5.90 -12.17
N SER A 7 30.12 5.75 -12.01
CA SER A 7 30.71 4.45 -11.67
C SER A 7 30.41 4.07 -10.22
N ALA A 8 30.45 5.02 -9.29
CA ALA A 8 30.06 4.81 -7.90
C ALA A 8 28.58 4.39 -7.78
N ILE A 9 27.67 5.05 -8.50
CA ILE A 9 26.23 4.71 -8.50
C ILE A 9 26.00 3.29 -9.03
N LYS A 10 26.67 2.91 -10.14
CA LYS A 10 26.55 1.56 -10.70
C LYS A 10 27.11 0.49 -9.76
N TYR A 11 28.23 0.77 -9.10
CA TYR A 11 28.82 -0.12 -8.12
C TYR A 11 27.88 -0.34 -6.94
N GLU A 12 27.32 0.74 -6.39
CA GLU A 12 26.39 0.68 -5.26
C GLU A 12 25.10 -0.06 -5.61
N ALA A 13 24.53 0.20 -6.79
CA ALA A 13 23.35 -0.52 -7.28
C ALA A 13 23.62 -2.02 -7.45
N LYS A 14 24.79 -2.39 -7.99
CA LYS A 14 25.18 -3.81 -8.08
C LYS A 14 25.32 -4.42 -6.70
N ASN A 15 25.97 -3.71 -5.77
CA ASN A 15 26.19 -4.19 -4.41
C ASN A 15 24.87 -4.35 -3.62
N PHE A 16 23.91 -3.47 -3.86
CA PHE A 16 22.55 -3.53 -3.33
C PHE A 16 21.80 -4.80 -3.77
N ILE A 17 21.96 -5.19 -5.04
CA ILE A 17 21.29 -6.35 -5.64
C ILE A 17 22.00 -7.66 -5.29
N SER A 18 23.31 -7.76 -5.51
CA SER A 18 24.03 -9.05 -5.47
C SER A 18 24.67 -9.37 -4.13
N THR A 19 25.39 -8.42 -3.53
CA THR A 19 26.35 -8.75 -2.47
C THR A 19 25.76 -8.55 -1.08
N ASP A 20 25.10 -7.42 -0.86
CA ASP A 20 24.51 -7.08 0.43
C ASP A 20 23.05 -7.60 0.55
N THR A 21 22.44 -7.95 -0.58
CA THR A 21 21.04 -8.45 -0.69
C THR A 21 20.04 -7.57 0.06
N ARG A 22 20.34 -6.27 0.20
CA ARG A 22 19.51 -5.29 0.92
C ARG A 22 18.11 -5.22 0.33
N TRP A 23 17.99 -5.36 -0.98
CA TRP A 23 16.71 -5.41 -1.68
C TRP A 23 15.82 -6.58 -1.21
N LEU A 24 16.38 -7.77 -0.93
CA LEU A 24 15.61 -8.91 -0.42
C LEU A 24 15.08 -8.64 0.97
N LYS A 25 15.91 -8.07 1.85
CA LYS A 25 15.48 -7.68 3.21
C LYS A 25 14.34 -6.66 3.15
N MET A 26 14.46 -5.68 2.26
CA MET A 26 13.43 -4.67 1.98
C MET A 26 12.14 -5.29 1.39
N PHE A 27 12.27 -6.29 0.52
CA PHE A 27 11.14 -7.01 -0.06
C PHE A 27 10.38 -7.82 1.01
N PHE A 28 11.09 -8.65 1.78
CA PHE A 28 10.49 -9.45 2.85
C PHE A 28 9.94 -8.59 3.99
N ALA A 29 10.53 -7.42 4.25
CA ALA A 29 9.98 -6.48 5.22
C ALA A 29 8.57 -6.00 4.85
N ALA A 30 8.25 -5.89 3.55
CA ALA A 30 6.96 -5.43 3.06
C ALA A 30 5.95 -6.55 2.78
N ILE A 31 6.40 -7.79 2.62
CA ILE A 31 5.53 -8.88 2.14
C ILE A 31 4.33 -9.13 3.06
N ILE A 32 4.53 -9.04 4.36
CA ILE A 32 3.46 -9.24 5.35
C ILE A 32 2.41 -8.13 5.21
N ILE A 33 2.85 -6.87 5.10
CA ILE A 33 1.94 -5.72 4.93
C ILE A 33 1.17 -5.84 3.60
N TYR A 34 1.84 -6.29 2.54
CA TYR A 34 1.21 -6.49 1.23
C TYR A 34 0.14 -7.58 1.26
N ILE A 35 0.44 -8.73 1.89
CA ILE A 35 -0.52 -9.84 2.06
C ILE A 35 -1.68 -9.42 2.97
N LEU A 36 -1.43 -8.67 4.04
CA LEU A 36 -2.52 -8.19 4.89
C LEU A 36 -3.43 -7.23 4.12
N ASN A 37 -2.86 -6.34 3.29
CA ASN A 37 -3.65 -5.34 2.57
C ASN A 37 -4.39 -5.91 1.35
N ASN A 38 -3.84 -6.91 0.66
CA ASN A 38 -4.40 -7.42 -0.60
C ASN A 38 -4.78 -8.90 -0.56
N GLY A 39 -4.44 -9.63 0.50
CA GLY A 39 -4.53 -11.10 0.55
C GLY A 39 -5.94 -11.63 0.36
N ILE A 40 -6.95 -10.91 0.85
CA ILE A 40 -8.36 -11.25 0.60
C ILE A 40 -8.68 -11.14 -0.88
N SER A 41 -8.33 -10.02 -1.52
CA SER A 41 -8.56 -9.83 -2.96
C SER A 41 -7.77 -10.84 -3.79
N ILE A 42 -6.52 -11.11 -3.44
CA ILE A 42 -5.68 -12.12 -4.10
C ILE A 42 -6.33 -13.50 -3.98
N TYR A 43 -6.80 -13.89 -2.79
CA TYR A 43 -7.49 -15.16 -2.58
C TYR A 43 -8.71 -15.30 -3.50
N TYR A 44 -9.58 -14.29 -3.57
CA TYR A 44 -10.76 -14.35 -4.44
C TYR A 44 -10.38 -14.43 -5.92
N ASN A 45 -9.44 -13.61 -6.39
CA ASN A 45 -9.02 -13.63 -7.80
C ASN A 45 -8.35 -14.95 -8.19
N VAL A 46 -7.54 -15.53 -7.29
CA VAL A 46 -6.89 -16.81 -7.54
C VAL A 46 -7.90 -17.95 -7.48
N SER A 47 -8.80 -17.93 -6.49
CA SER A 47 -9.87 -18.93 -6.36
C SER A 47 -10.79 -18.91 -7.57
N SER A 48 -11.15 -17.73 -8.11
CA SER A 48 -11.98 -17.63 -9.31
C SER A 48 -11.25 -18.16 -10.54
N ILE A 49 -9.96 -17.88 -10.71
CA ILE A 49 -9.17 -18.46 -11.81
C ILE A 49 -9.14 -19.99 -11.73
N PHE A 50 -8.99 -20.57 -10.54
CA PHE A 50 -8.96 -22.03 -10.37
C PHE A 50 -10.35 -22.69 -10.44
N SER A 51 -11.41 -22.01 -9.99
CA SER A 51 -12.78 -22.50 -10.17
C SER A 51 -13.18 -22.42 -11.63
N ASP A 52 -12.99 -21.26 -12.26
CA ASP A 52 -13.43 -20.97 -13.63
C ASP A 52 -12.60 -21.74 -14.67
N GLY A 53 -11.34 -22.05 -14.33
CA GLY A 53 -10.49 -22.95 -15.13
C GLY A 53 -10.92 -24.42 -15.10
N PHE A 54 -11.76 -24.83 -14.14
CA PHE A 54 -12.25 -26.20 -13.97
C PHE A 54 -13.76 -26.34 -14.24
N THR A 55 -14.53 -25.24 -14.26
CA THR A 55 -15.98 -25.19 -14.51
C THR A 55 -16.36 -24.86 -15.96
N TYR A 56 -15.63 -25.39 -16.95
CA TYR A 56 -16.13 -25.40 -18.33
C TYR A 56 -17.36 -26.32 -18.54
N PHE A 57 -17.90 -26.95 -17.49
CA PHE A 57 -18.99 -27.92 -17.62
C PHE A 57 -20.24 -27.76 -16.72
N ASP A 58 -20.36 -26.86 -15.72
CA ASP A 58 -21.56 -26.93 -14.85
C ASP A 58 -22.14 -25.67 -14.15
N ASP A 59 -21.71 -24.43 -14.38
CA ASP A 59 -22.20 -23.29 -13.56
C ASP A 59 -22.61 -22.02 -14.33
N TYR A 60 -23.53 -22.14 -15.30
CA TYR A 60 -24.09 -20.98 -16.01
C TYR A 60 -25.17 -20.20 -15.20
N TYR A 61 -25.60 -20.66 -14.03
CA TYR A 61 -26.72 -20.06 -13.29
C TYR A 61 -26.43 -19.61 -11.85
N PHE A 62 -25.19 -19.68 -11.36
CA PHE A 62 -24.87 -19.34 -9.97
C PHE A 62 -23.72 -18.32 -9.84
N GLN A 63 -23.71 -17.27 -10.65
CA GLN A 63 -22.75 -16.19 -10.47
C GLN A 63 -23.27 -15.21 -9.40
N GLY A 64 -22.78 -15.41 -8.17
CA GLY A 64 -23.18 -14.72 -6.95
C GLY A 64 -23.00 -13.20 -6.99
N SER A 65 -24.10 -12.50 -6.76
CA SER A 65 -24.20 -11.03 -6.77
C SER A 65 -23.82 -10.34 -5.46
N ASP A 66 -23.40 -11.06 -4.41
CA ASP A 66 -23.31 -10.49 -3.05
C ASP A 66 -21.89 -10.31 -2.48
N SER A 67 -20.84 -10.78 -3.16
CA SER A 67 -19.47 -10.76 -2.60
C SER A 67 -18.66 -9.50 -2.92
N SER A 68 -18.95 -8.79 -4.02
CA SER A 68 -18.13 -7.65 -4.48
C SER A 68 -18.22 -6.43 -3.55
N ILE A 69 -19.40 -6.13 -3.02
CA ILE A 69 -19.63 -5.01 -2.09
C ILE A 69 -18.99 -5.29 -0.72
N GLY A 70 -19.07 -6.54 -0.25
CA GLY A 70 -18.44 -6.97 1.01
C GLY A 70 -16.91 -6.97 0.95
N ILE A 71 -16.32 -7.48 -0.14
CA ILE A 71 -14.86 -7.56 -0.30
C ILE A 71 -14.23 -6.16 -0.46
N GLY A 72 -14.89 -5.26 -1.19
CA GLY A 72 -14.43 -3.87 -1.32
C GLY A 72 -14.44 -3.11 0.01
N SER A 73 -15.50 -3.30 0.81
CA SER A 73 -15.65 -2.65 2.12
C SER A 73 -14.64 -3.18 3.15
N VAL A 74 -14.39 -4.49 3.18
CA VAL A 74 -13.41 -5.10 4.09
C VAL A 74 -11.97 -4.69 3.74
N ASN A 75 -11.60 -4.65 2.45
CA ASN A 75 -10.28 -4.14 2.04
C ASN A 75 -10.11 -2.66 2.44
N GLY A 76 -11.14 -1.83 2.31
CA GLY A 76 -11.08 -0.43 2.72
C GLY A 76 -10.76 -0.25 4.21
N VAL A 77 -11.41 -1.03 5.08
CA VAL A 77 -11.15 -0.98 6.54
C VAL A 77 -9.74 -1.50 6.86
N ILE A 78 -9.32 -2.59 6.25
CA ILE A 78 -7.97 -3.15 6.43
C ILE A 78 -6.90 -2.17 5.97
N SER A 79 -7.10 -1.53 4.82
CA SER A 79 -6.19 -0.49 4.32
C SER A 79 -6.04 0.64 5.33
N ILE A 80 -7.14 1.14 5.91
CA ILE A 80 -7.12 2.21 6.93
C ILE A 80 -6.31 1.78 8.17
N ILE A 81 -6.51 0.55 8.64
CA ILE A 81 -5.77 0.01 9.79
C ILE A 81 -4.29 -0.16 9.43
N LEU A 82 -3.94 -0.55 8.21
CA LEU A 82 -2.55 -0.75 7.81
C LEU A 82 -1.82 0.55 7.44
N LEU A 83 -2.52 1.69 7.32
CA LEU A 83 -1.92 2.98 6.93
C LEU A 83 -0.67 3.37 7.75
N PRO A 84 -0.66 3.28 9.09
CA PRO A 84 0.53 3.64 9.88
C PRO A 84 1.76 2.81 9.51
N PHE A 85 1.57 1.53 9.17
CA PHE A 85 2.64 0.63 8.74
C PHE A 85 3.12 0.99 7.33
N LEU A 86 2.23 1.38 6.42
CA LEU A 86 2.60 1.82 5.07
C LEU A 86 3.42 3.12 5.08
N VAL A 87 3.03 4.09 5.91
CA VAL A 87 3.77 5.35 6.09
C VAL A 87 5.18 5.08 6.60
N TYR A 88 5.30 4.23 7.61
CA TYR A 88 6.60 3.91 8.18
C TYR A 88 7.45 3.03 7.24
N LEU A 89 6.84 2.11 6.49
CA LEU A 89 7.51 1.33 5.45
C LEU A 89 8.14 2.24 4.38
N ALA A 90 7.45 3.31 3.97
CA ALA A 90 8.03 4.30 3.07
C ALA A 90 9.25 4.99 3.68
N GLY A 91 9.20 5.34 4.97
CA GLY A 91 10.35 5.86 5.72
C GLY A 91 11.50 4.86 5.82
N TYR A 92 11.20 3.58 6.07
CA TYR A 92 12.16 2.49 6.09
C TYR A 92 12.91 2.35 4.76
N TYR A 93 12.19 2.42 3.64
CA TYR A 93 12.82 2.37 2.31
C TYR A 93 13.70 3.59 2.05
N LEU A 94 13.22 4.78 2.37
CA LEU A 94 14.00 6.01 2.21
C LEU A 94 15.30 5.97 3.03
N ASN A 95 15.23 5.46 4.25
CA ASN A 95 16.40 5.32 5.13
C ASN A 95 17.42 4.33 4.55
N ASN A 96 16.96 3.18 4.03
CA ASN A 96 17.82 2.22 3.34
C ASN A 96 18.55 2.83 2.13
N ILE A 97 17.87 3.65 1.33
CA ILE A 97 18.46 4.33 0.16
C ILE A 97 19.43 5.43 0.58
N ARG A 98 19.20 6.08 1.73
CA ARG A 98 20.09 7.10 2.29
C ARG A 98 21.34 6.53 2.97
N GLY A 99 21.52 5.21 2.96
CA GLY A 99 22.66 4.53 3.58
C GLY A 99 22.48 4.22 5.06
N PHE A 100 21.32 4.51 5.65
CA PHE A 100 20.96 4.01 6.97
C PHE A 100 20.50 2.56 6.85
N ASN A 101 20.80 1.72 7.85
CA ASN A 101 20.42 0.30 7.83
C ASN A 101 19.43 0.00 8.98
N PRO A 102 18.18 0.51 8.91
CA PRO A 102 17.20 0.27 9.94
C PRO A 102 16.81 -1.22 10.00
N GLU A 103 16.51 -1.72 11.21
CA GLU A 103 16.01 -3.08 11.38
C GLU A 103 14.57 -3.19 10.85
N TRP A 104 14.25 -4.27 10.13
CA TRP A 104 12.90 -4.51 9.60
C TRP A 104 11.84 -4.59 10.71
N LYS A 105 12.21 -5.05 11.91
CA LYS A 105 11.32 -5.12 13.08
C LYS A 105 10.85 -3.74 13.53
N SER A 106 11.65 -2.69 13.29
CA SER A 106 11.26 -1.31 13.60
C SER A 106 9.99 -0.90 12.88
N ILE A 107 9.70 -1.49 11.70
CA ILE A 107 8.49 -1.20 10.93
C ILE A 107 7.23 -1.53 11.71
N TYR A 108 7.23 -2.73 12.28
CA TYR A 108 6.09 -3.21 13.04
C TYR A 108 6.02 -2.52 14.40
N LYS A 109 7.16 -2.40 15.09
CA LYS A 109 7.22 -1.74 16.40
C LYS A 109 6.75 -0.29 16.33
N GLU A 110 7.29 0.51 15.41
CA GLU A 110 6.95 1.93 15.32
C GLU A 110 5.58 2.16 14.68
N GLY A 111 5.16 1.27 13.76
CA GLY A 111 3.80 1.25 13.24
C GLY A 111 2.76 1.06 14.35
N PHE A 112 3.03 0.18 15.33
CA PHE A 112 2.18 0.00 16.51
C PHE A 112 2.32 1.14 17.53
N ASP A 113 3.54 1.48 17.94
CA ASP A 113 3.80 2.47 19.00
C ASP A 113 3.25 3.87 18.65
N ARG A 114 3.26 4.22 17.36
CA ARG A 114 2.78 5.52 16.85
C ARG A 114 1.50 5.41 16.03
N PHE A 115 0.83 4.26 16.09
CA PHE A 115 -0.38 3.97 15.31
C PHE A 115 -1.39 5.10 15.36
N GLY A 116 -1.80 5.48 16.57
CA GLY A 116 -2.82 6.52 16.78
C GLY A 116 -2.40 7.89 16.27
N LYS A 117 -1.10 8.24 16.32
CA LYS A 117 -0.59 9.53 15.81
C LYS A 117 -0.61 9.57 14.28
N TYR A 118 -0.16 8.50 13.62
CA TYR A 118 -0.18 8.44 12.17
C TYR A 118 -1.61 8.38 11.64
N LEU A 119 -2.47 7.57 12.26
CA LEU A 119 -3.88 7.48 11.90
C LEU A 119 -4.61 8.82 12.10
N SER A 120 -4.44 9.47 13.26
CA SER A 120 -5.10 10.75 13.54
C SER A 120 -4.58 11.88 12.63
N THR A 121 -3.27 11.98 12.41
CA THR A 121 -2.69 12.99 11.52
C THR A 121 -3.24 12.83 10.11
N MET A 122 -3.32 11.60 9.62
CA MET A 122 -3.81 11.33 8.26
C MET A 122 -5.32 11.54 8.14
N LEU A 123 -6.10 11.13 9.14
CA LEU A 123 -7.55 11.37 9.18
C LEU A 123 -7.83 12.88 9.17
N VAL A 124 -7.16 13.64 10.04
CA VAL A 124 -7.28 15.11 10.09
C VAL A 124 -6.86 15.73 8.75
N THR A 125 -5.76 15.28 8.16
CA THR A 125 -5.28 15.79 6.87
C THR A 125 -6.28 15.53 5.74
N ASN A 126 -6.85 14.31 5.67
CA ASN A 126 -7.85 13.97 4.65
C ASN A 126 -9.16 14.74 4.84
N ILE A 127 -9.61 14.94 6.09
CA ILE A 127 -10.79 15.78 6.36
C ILE A 127 -10.53 17.22 5.90
N ILE A 128 -9.37 17.79 6.26
CA ILE A 128 -9.00 19.14 5.86
C ILE A 128 -8.97 19.23 4.33
N ILE A 129 -8.26 18.35 3.63
CA ILE A 129 -8.21 18.33 2.16
C ILE A 129 -9.62 18.22 1.57
N GLY A 130 -10.47 17.33 2.09
CA GLY A 130 -11.85 17.17 1.65
C GLY A 130 -12.68 18.45 1.82
N LEU A 131 -12.55 19.14 2.96
CA LEU A 131 -13.21 20.42 3.21
C LEU A 131 -12.71 21.52 2.25
N TRP A 132 -11.40 21.57 1.99
CA TRP A 132 -10.81 22.49 1.02
C TRP A 132 -11.31 22.21 -0.40
N LEU A 133 -11.40 20.95 -0.82
CA LEU A 133 -11.95 20.58 -2.12
C LEU A 133 -13.44 20.93 -2.23
N LEU A 134 -14.19 20.81 -1.14
CA LEU A 134 -15.61 21.17 -1.11
C LEU A 134 -15.83 22.67 -1.36
N LEU A 135 -14.90 23.54 -0.93
CA LEU A 135 -14.91 24.96 -1.28
C LEU A 135 -14.76 25.23 -2.78
N PHE A 136 -14.20 24.31 -3.57
CA PHE A 136 -14.11 24.43 -5.02
C PHE A 136 -15.28 23.75 -5.73
N ILE A 137 -15.74 22.60 -5.22
CA ILE A 137 -16.85 21.84 -5.79
C ILE A 137 -18.17 22.61 -5.63
N VAL A 138 -18.47 23.14 -4.45
CA VAL A 138 -19.76 23.81 -4.18
C VAL A 138 -20.00 25.01 -5.11
N PRO A 139 -19.06 25.95 -5.31
CA PRO A 139 -19.25 27.04 -6.27
C PRO A 139 -19.39 26.56 -7.71
N GLY A 140 -18.65 25.52 -8.10
CA GLY A 140 -18.76 24.92 -9.43
C GLY A 140 -20.13 24.29 -9.69
N VAL A 141 -20.67 23.60 -8.69
CA VAL A 141 -22.01 23.01 -8.74
C VAL A 141 -23.08 24.11 -8.79
N ILE A 142 -22.98 25.15 -7.96
CA ILE A 142 -23.93 26.27 -7.96
C ILE A 142 -23.95 27.00 -9.31
N LYS A 143 -22.77 27.23 -9.92
CA LYS A 143 -22.67 27.82 -11.27
C LYS A 143 -23.18 26.92 -12.39
N GLY A 144 -23.28 25.61 -12.19
CA GLY A 144 -23.84 24.69 -13.18
C GLY A 144 -25.37 24.72 -13.24
N TYR A 145 -26.02 25.17 -12.16
CA TYR A 145 -27.49 25.23 -12.04
C TYR A 145 -28.07 26.64 -12.19
N SER A 146 -27.23 27.67 -12.34
CA SER A 146 -27.63 29.07 -12.59
C SER A 146 -27.13 29.54 -13.94
#